data_AF-A0AAD6CVT1-F1
#
_entry.id   AF-A0AAD6CVT1-F1
#
_cell.length_a   1.000
_cell.length_b   1.000
_cell.length_c   1.000
_cell.angle_alpha   90.00
_cell.angle_beta   90.00
_cell.angle_gamma   90.00
#
_symmetry.space_group_name_H-M   'P 1'
#
loop_
_entity.id
_entity.type
_entity.pdbx_description
1 polymer ?
#
loop_
_entity_poly.entity_id
_entity_poly.type
_entity_poly.pdbx_seq_one_letter_code
_entity_poly.pdbx_strand_id
1 'polypeptide(L)'
;MSQNEQEADQNQAERLKTELYDCISKIVDEETLKLDAMATPQFTNALLELAWTHLESAIVDVEAFAKHAGRSTVTPADVLMLCRRNDGLNQTLQTYMGHLESEREEAS
;
A
#
# COMPACT_ATOMS: atom_id res chain seq x y z
N MET A 1 -27.16 -7.61 4.02
CA MET A 1 -26.10 -8.60 3.78
C MET A 1 -26.50 -9.87 4.51
N SER A 2 -26.47 -10.99 3.81
CA SER A 2 -26.77 -12.31 4.36
C SER A 2 -25.59 -12.78 5.23
N GLN A 3 -25.82 -13.65 6.21
CA GLN A 3 -24.75 -14.19 7.07
C GLN A 3 -23.61 -14.83 6.24
N ASN A 4 -23.96 -15.53 5.16
CA ASN A 4 -22.97 -16.11 4.23
C ASN A 4 -22.09 -15.07 3.51
N GLU A 5 -22.61 -13.87 3.23
CA GLU A 5 -21.82 -12.81 2.57
C GLU A 5 -20.81 -12.20 3.54
N GLN A 6 -21.20 -12.02 4.80
CA GLN A 6 -20.32 -11.52 5.86
C GLN A 6 -19.19 -12.49 6.18
N GLU A 7 -19.48 -13.79 6.24
CA GLU A 7 -18.46 -14.83 6.44
C GLU A 7 -17.47 -14.91 5.28
N ALA A 8 -17.94 -14.73 4.03
CA ALA A 8 -17.08 -14.70 2.86
C ALA A 8 -16.13 -13.50 2.86
N ASP A 9 -16.63 -12.31 3.20
CA ASP A 9 -15.83 -11.08 3.30
C ASP A 9 -14.76 -11.20 4.41
N GLN A 10 -15.13 -11.78 5.56
CA GLN A 10 -14.19 -12.01 6.66
C GLN A 10 -13.08 -12.98 6.25
N ASN A 11 -13.41 -14.10 5.62
CA ASN A 11 -12.41 -15.07 5.15
C ASN A 11 -11.49 -14.44 4.09
N GLN A 12 -12.02 -13.60 3.21
CA GLN A 12 -11.20 -12.85 2.26
C GLN A 12 -10.25 -11.87 2.98
N ALA A 13 -10.74 -11.14 3.98
CA ALA A 13 -9.91 -10.22 4.76
C ALA A 13 -8.78 -10.93 5.51
N GLU A 14 -9.06 -12.09 6.12
CA GLU A 14 -8.05 -12.93 6.79
C GLU A 14 -6.96 -13.40 5.83
N ARG A 15 -7.35 -13.83 4.62
CA ARG A 15 -6.40 -14.20 3.57
C ARG A 15 -5.52 -13.02 3.15
N LEU A 16 -6.11 -11.85 2.92
CA LEU A 16 -5.35 -10.64 2.57
C LEU A 16 -4.40 -10.21 3.69
N LYS A 17 -4.83 -10.28 4.96
CA LYS A 17 -3.96 -10.00 6.10
C LYS A 17 -2.80 -10.98 6.21
N THR A 18 -3.02 -12.26 5.91
CA THR A 18 -1.97 -13.28 5.90
C THR A 18 -0.91 -12.97 4.83
N GLU A 19 -1.32 -12.67 3.60
CA GLU A 19 -0.40 -12.27 2.52
C GLU A 19 0.36 -10.98 2.86
N LEU A 20 -0.32 -10.00 3.48
CA LEU A 20 0.31 -8.76 3.92
C LEU A 20 1.35 -9.02 5.01
N TYR A 21 1.07 -9.92 5.96
CA TYR A 21 2.02 -10.32 7.00
C TYR A 21 3.28 -10.95 6.40
N ASP A 22 3.13 -11.83 5.42
CA ASP A 22 4.27 -12.46 4.73
C ASP A 22 5.14 -11.43 4.00
N CYS A 23 4.51 -10.42 3.36
CA CYS A 23 5.23 -9.31 2.73
C CYS A 23 5.99 -8.45 3.76
N ILE A 24 5.31 -8.05 4.84
CA ILE A 24 5.90 -7.24 5.90
C ILE A 24 7.04 -7.97 6.60
N SER A 25 6.89 -9.27 6.86
CA SER A 25 7.93 -10.09 7.49
C SER A 25 9.22 -10.08 6.66
N LYS A 26 9.12 -10.24 5.33
CA LYS A 26 10.27 -10.15 4.42
C LYS A 26 10.95 -8.78 4.48
N ILE A 27 10.17 -7.70 4.45
CA ILE A 27 10.70 -6.32 4.55
C ILE A 27 11.41 -6.12 5.90
N VAL A 28 10.79 -6.57 6.99
CA VAL A 28 11.37 -6.46 8.35
C VAL A 28 12.66 -7.26 8.45
N ASP A 29 12.71 -8.48 7.91
CA ASP A 29 13.92 -9.31 7.91
C ASP A 29 15.06 -8.64 7.12
N GLU A 30 14.76 -8.08 5.95
CA GLU A 30 15.74 -7.36 5.12
C GLU A 30 16.28 -6.10 5.82
N GLU A 31 15.41 -5.30 6.45
CA GLU A 31 15.81 -4.06 7.11
C GLU A 31 16.55 -4.33 8.44
N THR A 32 16.12 -5.32 9.21
CA THR A 32 16.79 -5.68 10.47
C THR A 32 18.18 -6.25 10.25
N LEU A 33 18.39 -6.99 9.15
CA LEU A 33 19.71 -7.44 8.72
C LEU A 33 20.65 -6.25 8.42
N LYS A 34 20.15 -5.22 7.73
CA LYS A 34 20.95 -4.00 7.42
C LYS A 34 21.29 -3.20 8.66
N LEU A 35 20.40 -3.19 9.65
CA LEU A 35 20.53 -2.44 10.89
C LEU A 35 21.28 -3.18 12.00
N ASP A 36 21.69 -4.44 11.77
CA ASP A 36 22.26 -5.34 12.78
C ASP A 36 21.36 -5.41 14.05
N ALA A 37 20.06 -5.56 13.81
CA ALA A 37 19.02 -5.55 14.83
C ALA A 37 18.13 -6.80 14.74
N MET A 38 17.26 -6.98 15.75
CA MET A 38 16.24 -8.02 15.75
C MET A 38 14.86 -7.40 15.93
N ALA A 39 13.91 -7.77 15.08
CA ALA A 39 12.50 -7.45 15.27
C ALA A 39 11.82 -8.51 16.12
N THR A 40 10.96 -8.07 17.05
CA THR A 40 10.13 -8.98 17.84
C THR A 40 8.86 -9.35 17.05
N PRO A 41 8.24 -10.51 17.33
CA PRO A 41 6.94 -10.85 16.75
C PRO A 41 5.87 -9.78 17.02
N GLN A 42 5.92 -9.14 18.18
CA GLN A 42 5.01 -8.06 18.55
C GLN A 42 5.22 -6.82 17.68
N PHE A 43 6.47 -6.48 17.35
CA PHE A 43 6.78 -5.38 16.43
C PHE A 43 6.22 -5.67 15.03
N THR A 44 6.46 -6.87 14.48
CA THR A 44 5.94 -7.27 13.17
C THR A 44 4.41 -7.24 13.12
N ASN A 45 3.74 -7.75 14.17
CA ASN A 45 2.28 -7.68 14.28
C ASN A 45 1.76 -6.25 14.39
N ALA A 46 2.43 -5.38 15.14
CA ALA A 46 2.06 -3.97 15.23
C ALA A 46 2.22 -3.25 13.88
N LEU A 47 3.28 -3.57 13.13
CA LEU A 47 3.51 -3.04 11.79
C LEU A 47 2.46 -3.53 10.78
N LEU A 48 2.03 -4.79 10.89
CA LEU A 48 0.90 -5.33 10.11
C LEU A 48 -0.37 -4.51 10.33
N GLU A 49 -0.79 -4.33 11.58
CA GLU A 49 -2.02 -3.60 11.88
C GLU A 49 -1.91 -2.12 11.48
N LEU A 50 -0.75 -1.49 11.68
CA LEU A 50 -0.49 -0.13 11.22
C LEU A 50 -0.63 -0.01 9.70
N ALA A 51 0.00 -0.91 8.94
CA ALA A 51 -0.06 -0.92 7.49
C ALA A 51 -1.50 -1.17 7.00
N TRP A 52 -2.21 -2.10 7.62
CA TRP A 52 -3.62 -2.38 7.31
C TRP A 52 -4.50 -1.13 7.48
N THR A 53 -4.42 -0.46 8.63
CA THR A 53 -5.17 0.80 8.87
C THR A 53 -4.77 1.92 7.91
N HIS A 54 -3.49 1.99 7.54
CA HIS A 54 -3.04 2.95 6.53
C HIS A 54 -3.60 2.65 5.14
N LEU A 55 -3.69 1.38 4.74
CA LEU A 55 -4.29 0.99 3.46
C LEU A 55 -5.78 1.35 3.41
N GLU A 56 -6.54 1.10 4.47
CA GLU A 56 -7.95 1.50 4.54
C GLU A 56 -8.14 2.99 4.31
N SER A 57 -7.30 3.81 4.95
CA SER A 57 -7.33 5.27 4.78
C SER A 57 -6.90 5.70 3.38
N ALA A 58 -5.82 5.11 2.86
CA ALA A 58 -5.29 5.42 1.55
C ALA A 58 -6.32 5.14 0.46
N ILE A 59 -6.97 3.96 0.48
CA ILE A 59 -7.97 3.55 -0.52
C ILE A 59 -9.11 4.57 -0.61
N VAL A 60 -9.65 5.00 0.52
CA VAL A 60 -10.72 6.02 0.57
C VAL A 60 -10.26 7.33 -0.07
N ASP A 61 -9.03 7.75 0.22
CA ASP A 61 -8.48 8.99 -0.32
C ASP A 61 -8.23 8.92 -1.84
N VAL A 62 -7.63 7.84 -2.37
CA VAL A 62 -7.41 7.70 -3.83
C VAL A 62 -8.73 7.65 -4.60
N GLU A 63 -9.74 6.94 -4.06
CA GLU A 63 -11.08 6.94 -4.66
C GLU A 63 -11.72 8.33 -4.65
N ALA A 64 -11.59 9.06 -3.54
CA ALA A 64 -12.11 10.41 -3.42
C ALA A 64 -11.42 11.39 -4.40
N PHE A 65 -10.11 11.27 -4.61
CA PHE A 65 -9.37 12.09 -5.57
C PHE A 65 -9.79 11.79 -7.02
N ALA A 66 -9.92 10.52 -7.38
CA ALA A 66 -10.39 10.13 -8.72
C ALA A 66 -11.80 10.69 -8.97
N LYS A 67 -12.71 10.54 -7.99
CA LYS A 67 -14.08 11.05 -8.07
C LYS A 67 -14.13 12.58 -8.14
N HIS A 68 -13.27 13.27 -7.39
CA HIS A 68 -13.17 14.74 -7.44
C HIS A 68 -12.74 15.24 -8.83
N ALA A 69 -11.91 14.47 -9.52
CA ALA A 69 -11.51 14.74 -10.91
C ALA A 69 -12.53 14.25 -11.96
N GLY A 70 -13.73 13.80 -11.55
CA GLY A 70 -14.76 13.29 -12.45
C GLY A 70 -14.47 11.92 -13.05
N ARG A 71 -13.54 11.16 -12.48
CA ARG A 71 -13.12 9.84 -12.96
C ARG A 71 -13.64 8.74 -12.05
N SER A 72 -13.94 7.57 -12.64
CA SER A 72 -14.22 6.32 -11.91
C SER A 72 -13.03 5.36 -11.90
N THR A 73 -11.94 5.73 -12.57
CA THR A 73 -10.70 4.95 -12.65
C THR A 73 -9.59 5.73 -11.96
N VAL A 74 -8.95 5.08 -10.99
CA VAL A 74 -7.78 5.60 -10.27
C VAL A 74 -6.57 5.63 -11.21
N THR A 75 -5.80 6.70 -11.12
CA THR A 75 -4.60 6.97 -11.94
C THR A 75 -3.40 7.29 -11.03
N PRO A 76 -2.17 7.25 -11.54
CA PRO A 76 -0.99 7.62 -10.75
C PRO A 76 -1.06 9.02 -10.12
N ALA A 77 -1.77 9.97 -10.75
CA ALA A 77 -1.98 11.31 -10.20
C ALA A 77 -2.74 11.29 -8.86
N ASP A 78 -3.67 10.35 -8.67
CA ASP A 78 -4.41 10.20 -7.42
C ASP A 78 -3.51 9.66 -6.30
N VAL A 79 -2.57 8.78 -6.65
CA VAL A 79 -1.57 8.25 -5.70
C VAL A 79 -0.59 9.35 -5.29
N LEU A 80 -0.11 10.17 -6.24
CA LEU A 80 0.75 11.32 -5.93
C LEU A 80 0.06 12.31 -4.98
N MET A 81 -1.26 12.45 -5.07
CA MET A 81 -2.05 13.31 -4.17
C MET A 81 -2.06 12.84 -2.72
N LEU A 82 -1.86 11.54 -2.44
CA LEU A 82 -1.69 11.02 -1.08
C LEU A 82 -0.42 11.58 -0.43
N CYS A 83 0.65 11.71 -1.21
CA CYS A 83 1.98 12.09 -0.72
C CYS A 83 2.23 13.60 -0.76
N ARG A 84 1.23 14.42 -1.10
CA ARG A 84 1.38 15.87 -1.29
C ARG A 84 1.88 16.64 -0.06
N ARG A 85 1.80 16.05 1.13
CA ARG A 85 2.27 16.65 2.40
C ARG A 85 3.67 16.20 2.80
N ASN A 86 4.28 15.29 2.04
CA ASN A 86 5.62 14.77 2.26
C ASN A 86 6.43 14.93 0.97
N ASP A 87 7.12 16.06 0.84
CA ASP A 87 7.85 16.43 -0.37
C ASP A 87 8.89 15.38 -0.78
N GLY A 88 9.58 14.77 0.20
CA GLY A 88 10.58 13.73 -0.07
C GLY A 88 9.95 12.43 -0.61
N LEU A 89 8.81 12.01 -0.05
CA LEU A 89 8.06 10.87 -0.57
C LEU A 89 7.49 11.17 -1.95
N ASN A 90 6.94 12.38 -2.15
CA ASN A 90 6.39 12.81 -3.43
C ASN A 90 7.47 12.80 -4.53
N GLN A 91 8.66 13.34 -4.24
CA GLN A 91 9.79 13.32 -5.17
C GLN A 91 10.25 11.89 -5.50
N THR A 92 10.32 11.02 -4.49
CA THR A 92 10.68 9.61 -4.68
C THR A 92 9.68 8.92 -5.62
N LEU A 93 8.38 9.11 -5.40
CA LEU A 93 7.34 8.52 -6.24
C LEU A 93 7.31 9.09 -7.66
N GLN A 94 7.51 10.40 -7.83
CA GLN A 94 7.63 11.00 -9.16
C GLN A 94 8.82 10.44 -9.94
N THR A 95 9.96 10.27 -9.27
CA THR A 95 11.16 9.66 -9.88
C THR A 95 10.86 8.23 -10.33
N TYR A 96 10.21 7.44 -9.47
CA TYR A 96 9.80 6.07 -9.79
C TYR A 96 8.82 6.03 -10.98
N MET A 97 7.85 6.95 -11.03
CA MET A 97 6.93 7.06 -12.17
C MET A 97 7.65 7.35 -13.49
N GLY A 98 8.64 8.26 -13.48
CA GLY A 98 9.45 8.54 -14.67
C GLY A 98 10.19 7.31 -15.19
N HIS A 99 10.68 6.44 -14.30
CA HIS A 99 11.27 5.16 -14.68
C HIS A 99 10.25 4.22 -15.35
N LEU A 100 9.04 4.08 -14.78
CA LEU A 100 7.98 3.25 -15.36
C LEU A 100 7.51 3.75 -16.74
N GLU A 101 7.49 5.07 -16.95
CA GLU A 101 7.14 5.66 -18.25
C GLU A 101 8.21 5.33 -19.30
N SER A 102 9.50 5.46 -18.95
CA SER A 102 10.62 5.10 -19.83
C SER A 102 10.58 3.62 -20.23
N GLU A 103 10.39 2.72 -19.26
CA GLU A 103 10.33 1.27 -19.53
C GLU A 103 9.17 0.91 -20.47
N ARG A 104 8.04 1.61 -20.36
CA ARG A 104 6.88 1.38 -21.23
C ARG A 104 7.10 1.91 -22.65
N GLU A 105 7.83 3.02 -22.79
CA GLU A 105 8.20 3.58 -24.10
C GLU A 105 9.21 2.69 -24.83
N GLU A 106 10.19 2.12 -24.12
CA GLU A 106 11.17 1.19 -24.68
C GLU A 106 10.56 -0.15 -25.13
N ALA A 107 9.44 -0.54 -24.53
CA ALA A 107 8.72 -1.78 -24.84
C ALA A 107 7.68 -1.64 -25.98
N SER A 108 7.43 -0.43 -26.49
CA SER A 108 6.45 -0.14 -27.55
C SER A 108 7.07 -0.01 -28.94
#